data_AF-A0A973XEI9-F1
#
_entry.id   AF-A0A973XEI9-F1
#
_cell.length_a   1.000
_cell.length_b   1.000
_cell.length_c   1.000
_cell.angle_alpha   90.00
_cell.angle_beta   90.00
_cell.angle_gamma   90.00
#
_symmetry.space_group_name_H-M   'P 1'
#
loop_
_entity.id
_entity.type
_entity.pdbx_description
1 polymer ?
#
loop_
_entity_poly.entity_id
_entity_poly.type
_entity_poly.pdbx_seq_one_letter_code
_entity_poly.pdbx_strand_id
1 'polypeptide(L)'
;DEALHFMRLGTFLERSDNTARLVDVKFHAVQSDFYGAANERDQEYDFYHWSAILRSVSAFEVYRKVYRDVIRPERVAELLILKPDMPRSLHASLNEVVNNLALVSSNPDSETLRRAGKLRAELKYGRIDEILATGLHAYLTQFLDRVNDLGAHISREYLVAA
;
A
#
# COMPACT_ATOMS: atom_id res chain seq x y z
N ASP A 1 -25.00 -10.84 -1.38
CA ASP A 1 -25.04 -10.72 0.08
C ASP A 1 -24.15 -9.55 0.48
N GLU A 2 -24.76 -8.50 1.04
CA GLU A 2 -24.10 -7.24 1.37
C GLU A 2 -23.05 -7.42 2.48
N ALA A 3 -23.32 -8.33 3.43
CA ALA A 3 -22.40 -8.65 4.52
C ALA A 3 -21.04 -9.17 4.01
N LEU A 4 -21.03 -9.93 2.91
CA LEU A 4 -19.80 -10.41 2.28
C LEU A 4 -18.95 -9.24 1.75
N HIS A 5 -19.58 -8.22 1.17
CA HIS A 5 -18.88 -7.04 0.64
C HIS A 5 -18.31 -6.18 1.77
N PHE A 6 -19.02 -6.02 2.89
CA PHE A 6 -18.48 -5.35 4.08
C PHE A 6 -17.30 -6.10 4.70
N MET A 7 -17.38 -7.43 4.82
CA MET A 7 -16.25 -8.24 5.29
C MET A 7 -15.01 -8.07 4.38
N ARG A 8 -15.22 -8.05 3.06
CA ARG A 8 -14.16 -7.80 2.08
C ARG A 8 -13.58 -6.39 2.20
N LEU A 9 -14.42 -5.36 2.38
CA LEU A 9 -13.98 -3.98 2.62
C LEU A 9 -13.03 -3.91 3.81
N GLY A 10 -13.42 -4.49 4.96
CA GLY A 10 -12.57 -4.55 6.15
C GLY A 10 -11.24 -5.25 5.86
N THR A 11 -11.29 -6.41 5.20
CA THR A 11 -10.08 -7.18 4.84
C THR A 11 -9.10 -6.37 3.99
N PHE A 12 -9.61 -5.65 2.98
CA PHE A 12 -8.74 -4.89 2.07
C PHE A 12 -8.21 -3.59 2.67
N LEU A 13 -9.00 -2.92 3.53
CA LEU A 13 -8.50 -1.79 4.33
C LEU A 13 -7.36 -2.24 5.26
N GLU A 14 -7.58 -3.31 6.02
CA GLU A 14 -6.58 -3.87 6.93
C GLU A 14 -5.31 -4.32 6.19
N ARG A 15 -5.47 -4.97 5.03
CA ARG A 15 -4.33 -5.36 4.19
C ARG A 15 -3.51 -4.14 3.72
N SER A 16 -4.18 -3.04 3.36
CA SER A 16 -3.51 -1.81 2.95
C SER A 16 -2.77 -1.16 4.12
N ASP A 17 -3.36 -1.11 5.32
CA ASP A 17 -2.72 -0.60 6.54
C ASP A 17 -1.48 -1.44 6.89
N ASN A 18 -1.62 -2.76 6.96
CA ASN A 18 -0.53 -3.68 7.28
C ASN A 18 0.64 -3.57 6.30
N THR A 19 0.34 -3.42 5.01
CA THR A 19 1.40 -3.25 3.98
C THR A 19 2.11 -1.91 4.13
N ALA A 20 1.37 -0.82 4.38
CA ALA A 20 1.95 0.50 4.59
C ALA A 20 2.88 0.49 5.81
N ARG A 21 2.46 -0.08 6.95
CA ARG A 21 3.29 -0.21 8.16
C ARG A 21 4.53 -1.07 7.94
N LEU A 22 4.38 -2.19 7.23
CA LEU A 22 5.52 -3.05 6.91
C LEU A 22 6.57 -2.30 6.08
N VAL A 23 6.14 -1.58 5.04
CA VAL A 23 7.04 -0.78 4.21
C VAL A 23 7.69 0.30 5.05
N ASP A 24 6.92 1.05 5.84
CA ASP A 24 7.42 2.16 6.65
C ASP A 24 8.53 1.74 7.64
N VAL A 25 8.25 0.73 8.47
CA VAL A 25 9.20 0.21 9.48
C VAL A 25 10.50 -0.24 8.81
N LYS A 26 10.41 -0.88 7.65
CA LYS A 26 11.57 -1.45 6.97
C LYS A 26 12.42 -0.40 6.28
N PHE A 27 11.81 0.58 5.61
CA PHE A 27 12.56 1.67 4.99
C PHE A 27 13.19 2.61 6.02
N HIS A 28 12.55 2.80 7.17
CA HIS A 28 13.15 3.56 8.26
C HIS A 28 14.37 2.84 8.87
N ALA A 29 14.28 1.52 9.09
CA ALA A 29 15.41 0.73 9.60
C ALA A 29 16.62 0.77 8.65
N VAL A 30 16.38 0.66 7.34
CA VAL A 30 17.45 0.74 6.33
C VAL A 30 18.10 2.14 6.31
N GLN A 31 17.32 3.22 6.42
CA GLN A 31 17.88 4.58 6.50
C GLN A 31 18.72 4.83 7.76
N SER A 32 18.33 4.27 8.92
CA SER A 32 19.11 4.43 10.15
C SER A 32 20.44 3.67 10.12
N ASP A 33 20.50 2.53 9.41
CA ASP A 33 21.71 1.71 9.29
C ASP A 33 22.68 2.24 8.20
N PHE A 34 22.21 3.09 7.28
CA PHE A 34 22.95 3.57 6.10
C PHE A 34 23.89 4.78 6.31
N TYR A 35 24.03 5.30 7.54
CA TYR A 35 24.90 6.45 7.82
C TYR A 35 26.42 6.13 7.79
N GLY A 36 26.83 5.02 7.17
CA GLY A 36 28.22 4.67 6.87
C GLY A 36 28.45 4.54 5.37
N ALA A 37 29.61 4.95 4.86
CA ALA A 37 29.94 4.91 3.43
C ALA A 37 29.69 3.51 2.82
N ALA A 38 28.78 3.45 1.84
CA ALA A 38 28.32 2.21 1.22
C ALA A 38 29.48 1.45 0.54
N ASN A 39 29.84 0.30 1.10
CA ASN A 39 30.79 -0.65 0.52
C ASN A 39 30.05 -1.82 -0.15
N GLU A 40 30.75 -2.67 -0.91
CA GLU A 40 30.17 -3.86 -1.57
C GLU A 40 29.43 -4.80 -0.60
N ARG A 41 29.84 -4.83 0.68
CA ARG A 41 29.16 -5.60 1.74
C ARG A 41 27.77 -5.07 2.10
N ASP A 42 27.54 -3.77 1.96
CA ASP A 42 26.24 -3.15 2.26
C ASP A 42 25.21 -3.50 1.18
N GLN A 43 25.65 -3.62 -0.09
CA GLN A 43 24.77 -4.06 -1.19
C GLN A 43 24.32 -5.53 -1.05
N GLU A 44 25.19 -6.42 -0.58
CA GLU A 44 24.84 -7.82 -0.33
C GLU A 44 23.87 -7.93 0.87
N TYR A 45 24.11 -7.16 1.93
CA TYR A 45 23.21 -7.08 3.09
C TYR A 45 21.82 -6.55 2.71
N ASP A 46 21.77 -5.49 1.89
CA ASP A 46 20.52 -4.94 1.35
C ASP A 46 19.74 -5.97 0.54
N PHE A 47 20.41 -6.74 -0.32
CA PHE A 47 19.75 -7.77 -1.11
C PHE A 47 19.04 -8.79 -0.22
N TYR A 48 19.71 -9.30 0.82
CA TYR A 48 19.10 -10.26 1.74
C TYR A 48 17.91 -9.64 2.49
N HIS A 49 18.05 -8.40 2.96
CA HIS A 49 16.98 -7.71 3.69
C HIS A 49 15.73 -7.51 2.83
N TRP A 50 15.90 -6.96 1.62
CA TRP A 50 14.79 -6.72 0.69
C TRP A 50 14.19 -8.02 0.15
N SER A 51 15.01 -9.05 -0.07
CA SER A 51 14.50 -10.37 -0.44
C SER A 51 13.62 -10.99 0.65
N ALA A 52 13.98 -10.80 1.92
CA ALA A 52 13.19 -11.29 3.05
C ALA A 52 11.83 -10.59 3.13
N ILE A 53 11.81 -9.26 2.93
CA ILE A 53 10.56 -8.48 2.86
C ILE A 53 9.67 -8.99 1.73
N LEU A 54 10.22 -9.09 0.52
CA LEU A 54 9.47 -9.59 -0.64
C LEU A 54 8.94 -11.01 -0.39
N ARG A 55 9.66 -11.88 0.30
CA ARG A 55 9.18 -13.22 0.65
C ARG A 55 8.05 -13.17 1.69
N SER A 56 8.16 -12.33 2.73
CA SER A 56 7.13 -12.18 3.78
C SER A 56 5.78 -11.74 3.21
N VAL A 57 5.80 -10.97 2.13
CA VAL A 57 4.60 -10.51 1.41
C VAL A 57 4.26 -11.31 0.16
N SER A 58 4.93 -12.44 -0.07
CA SER A 58 4.76 -13.29 -1.26
C SER A 58 4.94 -12.53 -2.58
N ALA A 59 5.76 -11.47 -2.57
CA ALA A 59 6.04 -10.59 -3.70
C ALA A 59 7.34 -10.93 -4.44
N PHE A 60 8.16 -11.86 -3.95
CA PHE A 60 9.49 -12.14 -4.53
C PHE A 60 9.42 -12.57 -6.00
N GLU A 61 8.55 -13.53 -6.34
CA GLU A 61 8.40 -13.98 -7.73
C GLU A 61 7.78 -12.90 -8.62
N VAL A 62 6.85 -12.11 -8.09
CA VAL A 62 6.25 -10.98 -8.80
C VAL A 62 7.31 -9.92 -9.11
N TYR A 63 8.17 -9.59 -8.13
CA TYR A 63 9.28 -8.67 -8.31
C TYR A 63 10.20 -9.12 -9.46
N ARG A 64 10.63 -10.39 -9.44
CA ARG A 64 11.49 -10.94 -10.48
C ARG A 64 10.84 -10.91 -11.86
N LYS A 65 9.53 -11.15 -11.94
CA LYS A 65 8.76 -11.08 -13.19
C LYS A 65 8.69 -9.64 -13.75
N VAL A 66 8.50 -8.65 -12.88
CA VAL A 66 8.28 -7.25 -13.26
C VAL A 66 9.59 -6.54 -13.57
N TYR A 67 10.62 -6.66 -12.73
CA TYR A 67 11.84 -5.85 -12.83
C TYR A 67 13.03 -6.59 -13.44
N ARG A 68 13.06 -7.93 -13.39
CA ARG A 68 14.10 -8.81 -13.98
C ARG A 68 15.56 -8.51 -13.57
N ASP A 69 15.77 -7.60 -12.64
CA ASP A 69 17.07 -7.03 -12.26
C ASP A 69 17.34 -7.22 -10.76
N VAL A 70 18.49 -6.74 -10.30
CA VAL A 70 18.90 -6.68 -8.89
C VAL A 70 17.79 -6.05 -8.05
N ILE A 71 17.62 -6.55 -6.82
CA ILE A 71 16.64 -6.01 -5.88
C ILE A 71 17.09 -4.62 -5.45
N ARG A 72 16.27 -3.62 -5.76
CA ARG A 72 16.51 -2.22 -5.42
C ARG A 72 15.42 -1.70 -4.49
N PRO A 73 15.74 -0.95 -3.43
CA PRO A 73 14.77 -0.42 -2.48
C PRO A 73 13.61 0.30 -3.18
N GLU A 74 13.92 1.19 -4.13
CA GLU A 74 12.92 2.02 -4.81
C GLU A 74 11.92 1.16 -5.60
N ARG A 75 12.39 0.06 -6.19
CA ARG A 75 11.54 -0.89 -6.93
C ARG A 75 10.68 -1.74 -6.01
N VAL A 76 11.17 -2.07 -4.82
CA VAL A 76 10.37 -2.74 -3.79
C VAL A 76 9.26 -1.82 -3.30
N ALA A 77 9.56 -0.56 -3.02
CA ALA A 77 8.54 0.44 -2.66
C ALA A 77 7.52 0.61 -3.80
N GLU A 78 7.97 0.78 -5.04
CA GLU A 78 7.09 0.89 -6.20
C GLU A 78 6.14 -0.32 -6.33
N LEU A 79 6.68 -1.53 -6.13
CA LEU A 79 5.90 -2.77 -6.20
C LEU A 79 4.81 -2.85 -5.12
N LEU A 80 5.15 -2.51 -3.88
CA LEU A 80 4.25 -2.65 -2.73
C LEU A 80 3.29 -1.46 -2.58
N ILE A 81 3.57 -0.33 -3.22
CA ILE A 81 2.72 0.87 -3.13
C ILE A 81 1.86 1.00 -4.39
N LEU A 82 2.50 1.05 -5.57
CA LEU A 82 1.87 1.57 -6.79
C LEU A 82 1.45 0.50 -7.80
N LYS A 83 2.01 -0.73 -7.76
CA LYS A 83 1.70 -1.77 -8.77
C LYS A 83 0.37 -2.47 -8.48
N PRO A 84 -0.67 -2.33 -9.32
CA PRO A 84 -1.97 -2.96 -9.09
C PRO A 84 -1.93 -4.49 -9.29
N ASP A 85 -0.97 -5.00 -10.05
CA ASP A 85 -0.81 -6.44 -10.31
C ASP A 85 -0.16 -7.19 -9.13
N MET A 86 0.35 -6.46 -8.11
CA MET A 86 0.85 -7.06 -6.87
C MET A 86 -0.31 -7.14 -5.87
N PRO A 87 -0.83 -8.34 -5.53
CA PRO A 87 -2.08 -8.46 -4.76
C PRO A 87 -2.07 -7.81 -3.37
N ARG A 88 -0.89 -7.73 -2.74
CA ARG A 88 -0.72 -7.08 -1.43
C ARG A 88 -0.37 -5.61 -1.53
N SER A 89 -0.24 -5.02 -2.72
CA SER A 89 0.09 -3.60 -2.80
C SER A 89 -1.04 -2.72 -2.26
N LEU A 90 -0.69 -1.49 -1.90
CA LEU A 90 -1.67 -0.49 -1.52
C LEU A 90 -2.67 -0.26 -2.65
N HIS A 91 -2.19 -0.11 -3.89
CA HIS A 91 -3.05 0.09 -5.05
C HIS A 91 -4.02 -1.08 -5.28
N ALA A 92 -3.53 -2.33 -5.24
CA ALA A 92 -4.41 -3.49 -5.42
C ALA A 92 -5.47 -3.57 -4.32
N SER A 93 -5.10 -3.26 -3.08
CA SER A 93 -6.04 -3.20 -1.95
C SER A 93 -7.09 -2.11 -2.13
N LEU A 94 -6.70 -0.90 -2.55
CA LEU A 94 -7.63 0.19 -2.77
C LEU A 94 -8.52 -0.01 -3.99
N ASN A 95 -8.06 -0.74 -5.02
CA ASN A 95 -8.93 -1.17 -6.11
C ASN A 95 -10.08 -2.03 -5.57
N GLU A 96 -9.76 -3.01 -4.74
CA GLU A 96 -10.78 -3.87 -4.13
C GLU A 96 -11.70 -3.11 -3.16
N VAL A 97 -11.17 -2.14 -2.41
CA VAL A 97 -12.00 -1.26 -1.57
C VAL A 97 -13.01 -0.51 -2.43
N VAL A 98 -12.58 0.17 -3.49
CA VAL A 98 -13.50 0.91 -4.37
C VAL A 98 -14.50 -0.02 -5.06
N ASN A 99 -14.06 -1.19 -5.51
CA ASN A 99 -14.95 -2.16 -6.18
C ASN A 99 -16.03 -2.67 -5.23
N ASN A 100 -15.68 -3.07 -4.00
CA ASN A 100 -16.68 -3.54 -3.03
C ASN A 100 -17.57 -2.40 -2.54
N LEU A 101 -17.03 -1.19 -2.38
CA LEU A 101 -17.81 -0.02 -1.97
C LEU A 101 -18.87 0.36 -3.01
N ALA A 102 -18.54 0.25 -4.30
CA ALA A 102 -19.50 0.50 -5.38
C ALA A 102 -20.66 -0.51 -5.42
N LEU A 103 -20.48 -1.70 -4.83
CA LEU A 103 -21.52 -2.74 -4.77
C LEU A 103 -22.47 -2.60 -3.58
N VAL A 104 -22.03 -1.92 -2.51
CA VAL A 104 -22.85 -1.66 -1.30
C VAL A 104 -23.39 -0.23 -1.26
N SER A 105 -22.84 0.67 -2.08
CA SER A 105 -23.28 2.05 -2.12
C SER A 105 -24.53 2.23 -2.98
N SER A 106 -25.61 2.67 -2.35
CA SER A 106 -26.86 3.04 -3.03
C SER A 106 -26.80 4.43 -3.68
N ASN A 107 -25.83 5.27 -3.28
CA ASN A 107 -25.67 6.64 -3.77
C ASN A 107 -24.32 6.80 -4.51
N PRO A 108 -24.32 6.91 -5.85
CA PRO A 108 -23.11 7.14 -6.64
C PRO A 108 -22.32 8.40 -6.25
N ASP A 109 -23.00 9.41 -5.68
CA ASP A 109 -22.41 10.67 -5.24
C ASP A 109 -21.97 10.64 -3.76
N SER A 110 -21.92 9.45 -3.13
CA SER A 110 -21.48 9.30 -1.75
C SER A 110 -20.09 9.89 -1.52
N GLU A 111 -19.97 10.67 -0.44
CA GLU A 111 -18.70 11.22 0.03
C GLU A 111 -17.64 10.12 0.22
N THR A 112 -18.07 8.95 0.72
CA THR A 112 -17.19 7.80 0.97
C THR A 112 -16.65 7.22 -0.32
N LEU A 113 -17.50 7.09 -1.36
CA LEU A 113 -17.06 6.70 -2.70
C LEU A 113 -16.07 7.71 -3.28
N ARG A 114 -16.35 9.01 -3.14
CA ARG A 114 -15.45 10.07 -3.63
C ARG A 114 -14.09 10.00 -2.94
N ARG A 115 -14.04 9.82 -1.62
CA ARG A 115 -12.79 9.70 -0.84
C ARG A 115 -11.99 8.46 -1.23
N ALA A 116 -12.64 7.31 -1.32
CA ALA A 116 -11.99 6.07 -1.76
C ALA A 116 -11.44 6.20 -3.18
N GLY A 117 -12.22 6.79 -4.10
CA GLY A 117 -11.81 7.07 -5.47
C GLY A 117 -10.62 8.02 -5.56
N LYS A 118 -10.59 9.08 -4.74
CA LYS A 118 -9.45 10.01 -4.64
C LYS A 118 -8.18 9.29 -4.18
N LEU A 119 -8.25 8.54 -3.08
CA LEU A 119 -7.10 7.82 -2.53
C LEU A 119 -6.56 6.77 -3.52
N ARG A 120 -7.45 6.05 -4.20
CA ARG A 120 -7.06 5.14 -5.29
C ARG A 120 -6.39 5.88 -6.45
N ALA A 121 -6.91 7.06 -6.83
CA ALA A 121 -6.33 7.84 -7.92
C ALA A 121 -4.92 8.33 -7.60
N GLU A 122 -4.65 8.72 -6.36
CA GLU A 122 -3.30 9.07 -5.89
C GLU A 122 -2.32 7.91 -6.05
N LEU A 123 -2.74 6.68 -5.75
CA LEU A 123 -1.92 5.48 -6.00
C LEU A 123 -1.77 5.15 -7.48
N LYS A 124 -2.81 5.35 -8.29
CA LYS A 124 -2.81 5.05 -9.71
C LYS A 124 -1.90 5.97 -10.52
N TYR A 125 -1.88 7.25 -10.17
CA TYR A 125 -1.14 8.28 -10.90
C TYR A 125 0.11 8.75 -10.17
N GLY A 126 0.36 8.24 -8.96
CA GLY A 126 1.56 8.52 -8.19
C GLY A 126 2.82 7.98 -8.86
N ARG A 127 3.93 8.65 -8.60
CA ARG A 127 5.26 8.29 -9.09
C ARG A 127 6.18 8.00 -7.92
N ILE A 128 6.92 6.90 -8.01
CA ILE A 128 7.75 6.46 -6.88
C ILE A 128 8.89 7.44 -6.59
N ASP A 129 9.48 8.05 -7.62
CA ASP A 129 10.53 9.05 -7.47
C ASP A 129 10.04 10.31 -6.73
N GLU A 130 8.81 10.75 -7.00
CA GLU A 130 8.19 11.88 -6.29
C GLU A 130 7.91 11.55 -4.83
N ILE A 131 7.34 10.36 -4.56
CA ILE A 131 7.07 9.89 -3.20
C ILE A 131 8.36 9.84 -2.38
N LEU A 132 9.42 9.24 -2.93
CA LEU A 132 10.71 9.13 -2.26
C LEU A 132 11.36 10.51 -2.03
N ALA A 133 11.25 11.43 -2.98
CA ALA A 133 11.77 12.80 -2.85
C ALA A 133 11.06 13.60 -1.73
N THR A 134 9.76 13.38 -1.52
CA THR A 134 9.00 14.01 -0.43
C THR A 134 9.17 13.33 0.93
N GLY A 135 9.73 12.13 0.95
CA GLY A 135 9.89 11.30 2.14
C GLY A 135 8.83 10.21 2.24
N LEU A 136 9.29 8.95 2.18
CA LEU A 136 8.43 7.78 2.20
C LEU A 136 7.61 7.65 3.49
N HIS A 137 8.22 7.89 4.64
CA HIS A 137 7.54 7.84 5.94
C HIS A 137 6.35 8.79 5.99
N ALA A 138 6.60 10.07 5.66
CA ALA A 138 5.56 11.09 5.65
C ALA A 138 4.40 10.75 4.69
N TYR A 139 4.72 10.20 3.51
CA TYR A 139 3.71 9.72 2.57
C TYR A 139 2.87 8.58 3.16
N LEU A 140 3.50 7.57 3.77
CA LEU A 140 2.82 6.42 4.35
C LEU A 140 2.00 6.80 5.58
N THR A 141 2.46 7.73 6.42
CA THR A 141 1.67 8.28 7.53
C THR A 141 0.39 8.94 7.02
N GLN A 142 0.49 9.81 6.01
CA GLN A 142 -0.69 10.45 5.42
C GLN A 142 -1.64 9.44 4.76
N PHE A 143 -1.09 8.40 4.13
CA PHE A 143 -1.88 7.31 3.57
C PHE A 143 -2.66 6.57 4.67
N LEU A 144 -2.00 6.20 5.78
CA LEU A 144 -2.62 5.53 6.92
C LEU A 144 -3.76 6.37 7.53
N ASP A 145 -3.54 7.67 7.70
CA ASP A 145 -4.59 8.59 8.20
C ASP A 145 -5.82 8.60 7.31
N ARG A 146 -5.62 8.61 5.98
CA ARG A 146 -6.73 8.60 4.99
C ARG A 146 -7.45 7.25 4.96
N VAL A 147 -6.74 6.13 5.12
CA VAL A 147 -7.35 4.79 5.23
C VAL A 147 -8.20 4.69 6.49
N ASN A 148 -7.70 5.19 7.62
CA ASN A 148 -8.43 5.21 8.88
C ASN A 148 -9.69 6.09 8.81
N ASP A 149 -9.57 7.29 8.25
CA ASP A 149 -10.72 8.18 8.01
C ASP A 149 -11.75 7.52 7.09
N LEU A 150 -11.32 6.88 6.00
CA LEU A 150 -12.20 6.14 5.10
C LEU A 150 -12.92 5.00 5.82
N GLY A 151 -12.22 4.21 6.64
CA GLY A 151 -12.83 3.15 7.45
C GLY A 151 -13.90 3.68 8.41
N ALA A 152 -13.63 4.81 9.08
CA ALA A 152 -14.59 5.46 9.96
C ALA A 152 -15.84 5.97 9.19
N HIS A 153 -15.64 6.52 7.99
CA HIS A 153 -16.73 6.93 7.10
C HIS A 153 -17.60 5.74 6.65
N ILE A 154 -16.98 4.63 6.23
CA ILE A 154 -17.70 3.41 5.85
C ILE A 154 -18.53 2.89 7.03
N SER A 155 -17.95 2.83 8.23
CA SER A 155 -18.67 2.38 9.43
C SER A 155 -19.88 3.27 9.74
N ARG A 156 -19.73 4.59 9.71
CA ARG A 156 -20.83 5.53 9.99
C ARG A 156 -21.95 5.45 8.95
N GLU A 157 -21.61 5.44 7.66
CA GLU A 157 -22.58 5.53 6.57
C GLU A 157 -23.33 4.22 6.35
N TYR A 158 -22.68 3.07 6.55
CA TYR A 158 -23.23 1.78 6.13
C TYR A 158 -23.45 0.76 7.26
N LEU A 159 -22.80 0.91 8.43
CA LEU A 159 -22.89 -0.08 9.52
C LEU A 159 -23.63 0.42 10.77
N VAL A 160 -23.67 1.73 11.00
CA VAL A 160 -24.38 2.34 12.15
C VAL A 160 -25.77 2.86 11.76
N ALA A 161 -25.98 3.17 10.49
CA ALA A 161 -27.26 3.66 9.96
C ALA A 161 -28.18 2.53 9.44
N ALA A 162 -27.75 1.26 9.57
CA ALA A 162 -28.49 0.05 9.19
C ALA A 162 -29.17 -0.61 10.40
#